data_AF-A0A9F5J4J4-F1
#
_entry.id   AF-A0A9F5J4J4-F1
#
_cell.length_a   1.000
_cell.length_b   1.000
_cell.length_c   1.000
_cell.angle_alpha   90.00
_cell.angle_beta   90.00
_cell.angle_gamma   90.00
#
_symmetry.space_group_name_H-M   'P 1'
#
loop_
_entity.id
_entity.type
_entity.pdbx_description
1 polymer ?
#
loop_
_entity_poly.entity_id
_entity_poly.type
_entity_poly.pdbx_seq_one_letter_code
_entity_poly.pdbx_strand_id
1 'polypeptide(L)'
;FLCLKNIRTFLSACCEIFGMKKSELFEAFDLFDVRDFGKVIETLSKLSRTPIALGAGIRPFPTEESVNDEDIYKGLPDLIDETRVDEDEDLYDCVYGEDEGGEVYEDLMKAEAAHQLKSPENDIRTCCLSEIKQTEEKYTETLESIEK
;
A
#
# COMPACT_ATOMS: atom_id res chain seq x y z
N PHE A 1 7.65 3.04 19.65
CA PHE A 1 8.76 3.72 18.91
C PHE A 1 8.53 3.70 17.39
N LEU A 2 8.26 2.53 16.79
CA LEU A 2 8.03 2.41 15.34
C LEU A 2 6.78 3.16 14.85
N CYS A 3 5.63 3.05 15.54
CA CYS A 3 4.39 3.76 15.12
C CYS A 3 4.59 5.28 15.02
N LEU A 4 5.18 5.91 16.04
CA LEU A 4 5.49 7.33 16.01
C LEU A 4 6.47 7.72 14.90
N LYS A 5 7.41 6.83 14.53
CA LYS A 5 8.29 7.05 13.38
C LYS A 5 7.47 7.04 12.09
N ASN A 6 6.61 6.04 11.89
CA ASN A 6 5.78 5.89 10.70
C ASN A 6 4.83 7.09 10.52
N ILE A 7 4.16 7.51 11.61
CA ILE A 7 3.29 8.70 11.60
C ILE A 7 4.09 9.95 11.22
N ARG A 8 5.28 10.14 11.78
CA ARG A 8 6.13 11.29 11.43
C ARG A 8 6.61 11.25 9.98
N THR A 9 6.95 10.08 9.46
CA THR A 9 7.33 9.91 8.05
C THR A 9 6.17 10.31 7.14
N PHE A 10 4.96 9.84 7.44
CA PHE A 10 3.74 10.24 6.72
C PHE A 10 3.54 11.76 6.74
N LEU A 11 3.63 12.39 7.91
CA LEU A 11 3.48 13.84 8.05
C LEU A 11 4.56 14.62 7.27
N SER A 12 5.79 14.13 7.23
CA SER A 12 6.87 14.72 6.40
C SER A 12 6.52 14.63 4.91
N ALA A 13 6.06 13.47 4.45
CA ALA A 13 5.66 13.25 3.07
C ALA A 13 4.49 14.16 2.65
N CYS A 14 3.50 14.39 3.54
CA CYS A 14 2.42 15.36 3.29
C CYS A 14 2.96 16.77 3.00
N CYS A 15 4.02 17.21 3.68
CA CYS A 15 4.66 18.49 3.39
C CYS A 15 5.52 18.46 2.13
N GLU A 16 6.43 17.49 2.04
CA GLU A 16 7.50 17.45 1.03
C GLU A 16 6.99 17.06 -0.36
N ILE A 17 6.06 16.12 -0.42
CA ILE A 17 5.54 15.56 -1.68
C ILE A 17 4.20 16.22 -2.02
N PHE A 18 3.27 16.29 -1.07
CA PHE A 18 1.92 16.79 -1.32
C PHE A 18 1.76 18.30 -1.13
N GLY A 19 2.82 19.01 -0.69
CA GLY A 19 2.84 20.47 -0.57
C GLY A 19 1.91 21.03 0.50
N MET A 20 1.49 20.21 1.48
CA MET A 20 0.62 20.65 2.56
C MET A 20 1.36 21.53 3.57
N LYS A 21 0.66 22.51 4.12
CA LYS A 21 1.22 23.39 5.16
C LYS A 21 1.27 22.66 6.50
N LYS A 22 2.25 22.98 7.34
CA LYS A 22 2.31 22.43 8.71
C LYS A 22 1.05 22.72 9.54
N SER A 23 0.39 23.86 9.32
CA SER A 23 -0.88 24.21 9.97
C SER A 23 -2.07 23.35 9.54
N GLU A 24 -1.92 22.56 8.48
CA GLU A 24 -2.94 21.67 7.95
C GLU A 24 -2.77 20.23 8.45
N LEU A 25 -1.73 19.97 9.25
CA LEU A 25 -1.36 18.64 9.75
C LEU A 25 -1.71 18.47 11.24
N PHE A 26 -2.03 17.23 11.60
CA PHE A 26 -2.08 16.78 12.99
C PHE A 26 -0.67 16.55 13.57
N GLU A 27 -0.54 16.55 14.89
CA GLU A 27 0.68 16.15 15.58
C GLU A 27 0.72 14.63 15.80
N ALA A 28 1.91 14.02 15.84
CA ALA A 28 2.01 12.57 15.95
C ALA A 28 1.22 11.94 17.12
N PHE A 29 1.09 12.65 18.24
CA PHE A 29 0.32 12.21 19.40
C PHE A 29 -1.20 12.43 19.27
N ASP A 30 -1.66 13.32 18.38
CA ASP A 30 -3.09 13.50 18.08
C ASP A 30 -3.70 12.19 17.56
N LEU A 31 -2.91 11.39 16.84
CA LEU A 31 -3.25 10.04 16.39
C LEU A 31 -2.78 8.95 17.36
N PHE A 32 -1.51 8.98 17.78
CA PHE A 32 -0.93 7.86 18.54
C PHE A 32 -1.61 7.63 19.90
N ASP A 33 -1.92 8.71 20.62
CA ASP A 33 -2.67 8.68 21.90
C ASP A 33 -4.14 9.08 21.69
N VAL A 34 -4.59 9.20 20.43
CA VAL A 34 -5.95 9.60 20.03
C VAL A 34 -6.45 10.89 20.69
N ARG A 35 -5.56 11.88 20.89
CA ARG A 35 -5.90 13.13 21.58
C ARG A 35 -6.85 14.02 20.78
N ASP A 36 -6.75 13.97 19.46
CA ASP A 36 -7.53 14.80 18.54
C ASP A 36 -7.69 14.09 17.20
N PHE A 37 -8.61 13.12 17.16
CA PHE A 37 -8.86 12.34 15.97
C PHE A 37 -9.57 13.15 14.87
N GLY A 38 -10.37 14.16 15.24
CA GLY A 38 -11.00 15.08 14.29
C GLY A 38 -9.99 15.77 13.40
N LYS A 39 -8.88 16.25 13.97
CA LYS A 39 -7.77 16.86 13.22
C LYS A 39 -7.04 15.87 12.30
N VAL A 40 -6.98 14.59 12.64
CA VAL A 40 -6.46 13.53 11.76
C VAL A 40 -7.34 13.42 10.51
N ILE A 41 -8.67 13.37 10.70
CA ILE A 41 -9.63 13.33 9.59
C ILE A 41 -9.56 14.61 8.75
N GLU A 42 -9.44 15.79 9.38
CA GLU A 42 -9.29 17.06 8.66
C GLU A 42 -8.02 17.09 7.79
N THR A 43 -6.92 16.54 8.31
CA THR A 43 -5.66 16.43 7.56
C THR A 43 -5.84 15.56 6.32
N LEU A 44 -6.46 14.37 6.46
CA LEU A 44 -6.74 13.49 5.33
C LEU A 44 -7.72 14.12 4.33
N SER A 45 -8.69 14.90 4.82
CA SER A 45 -9.64 15.64 3.99
C SER A 45 -8.92 16.69 3.13
N LYS A 46 -7.94 17.40 3.68
CA LYS A 46 -7.08 18.33 2.93
C LYS A 46 -6.17 17.59 1.95
N LEU A 47 -5.57 16.47 2.36
CA LEU A 47 -4.74 15.62 1.51
C LEU A 47 -5.51 15.14 0.26
N SER A 48 -6.77 14.72 0.43
CA SER A 48 -7.62 14.25 -0.68
C SER A 48 -7.89 15.31 -1.75
N ARG A 49 -7.73 16.59 -1.42
CA ARG A 49 -7.94 17.73 -2.32
C ARG A 49 -6.63 18.28 -2.92
N THR A 50 -5.50 17.65 -2.62
CA THR A 50 -4.22 18.04 -3.21
C THR A 50 -4.21 17.76 -4.72
N PRO A 51 -3.47 18.55 -5.51
CA PRO A 51 -3.40 18.33 -6.96
C PRO A 51 -2.93 16.91 -7.34
N ILE A 52 -2.05 16.32 -6.53
CA ILE A 52 -1.54 14.96 -6.74
C ILE A 52 -2.67 13.93 -6.56
N ALA A 53 -3.43 14.00 -5.46
CA ALA A 53 -4.54 13.09 -5.20
C ALA A 53 -5.65 13.21 -6.26
N LEU A 54 -5.98 14.45 -6.66
CA LEU A 54 -6.97 14.71 -7.72
C LEU A 54 -6.48 14.23 -9.09
N GLY A 55 -5.19 14.42 -9.39
CA GLY A 55 -4.56 13.95 -10.63
C GLY A 55 -4.56 12.42 -10.76
N ALA A 56 -4.53 11.69 -9.63
CA ALA A 56 -4.69 10.25 -9.59
C ALA A 56 -6.15 9.77 -9.80
N GLY A 57 -7.11 10.69 -9.96
CA GLY A 57 -8.53 10.36 -10.17
C GLY A 57 -9.28 9.95 -8.89
N ILE A 58 -8.66 10.14 -7.71
CA ILE A 58 -9.27 9.81 -6.43
C ILE A 58 -10.33 10.86 -6.09
N ARG A 59 -11.53 10.40 -5.71
CA ARG A 59 -12.61 11.30 -5.30
C ARG A 59 -12.26 11.95 -3.95
N PRO A 60 -12.25 13.30 -3.83
CA PRO A 60 -11.97 13.97 -2.58
C PRO A 60 -13.10 13.81 -1.57
N PHE A 61 -12.80 13.99 -0.28
CA PHE A 61 -13.78 13.91 0.80
C PHE A 61 -13.63 15.07 1.81
N PRO A 62 -14.71 15.45 2.52
CA PRO A 62 -16.10 15.04 2.28
C PRO A 62 -16.68 15.68 1.02
N THR A 63 -17.69 15.03 0.44
CA THR A 63 -18.45 15.52 -0.73
C THR A 63 -19.63 16.42 -0.34
N GLU A 64 -20.02 16.40 0.93
CA GLU A 64 -21.09 17.18 1.53
C GLU A 64 -20.57 17.88 2.79
N GLU A 65 -21.35 18.84 3.32
CA GLU A 65 -21.02 19.46 4.60
C GLU A 65 -21.00 18.40 5.71
N SER A 66 -19.85 18.22 6.35
CA SER A 66 -19.72 17.34 7.51
C SER A 66 -20.35 18.02 8.72
N VAL A 67 -21.23 17.31 9.43
CA VAL A 67 -21.58 17.67 10.80
C VAL A 67 -20.34 17.52 11.67
N ASN A 68 -19.82 18.64 12.16
CA ASN A 68 -18.70 18.62 13.08
C ASN A 68 -19.22 18.22 14.47
N ASP A 69 -19.22 16.90 14.73
CA ASP A 69 -19.60 16.32 16.01
C ASP A 69 -18.37 15.74 16.70
N GLU A 70 -17.59 16.64 17.29
CA GLU A 70 -16.38 16.30 18.08
C GLU A 70 -16.70 15.37 19.26
N ASP A 71 -17.96 15.29 19.69
CA ASP A 71 -18.37 14.43 20.80
C ASP A 71 -18.26 12.94 20.44
N ILE A 72 -18.30 12.59 19.15
CA ILE A 72 -18.16 11.22 18.65
C ILE A 72 -16.75 10.67 18.97
N TYR A 73 -15.73 11.52 19.00
CA TYR A 73 -14.33 11.10 19.19
C TYR A 73 -13.91 11.01 20.66
N LYS A 74 -14.71 11.54 21.60
CA LYS A 74 -14.33 11.65 23.02
C LYS A 74 -14.07 10.32 23.72
N GLY A 75 -14.71 9.23 23.27
CA GLY A 75 -14.53 7.89 23.84
C GLY A 75 -13.37 7.10 23.25
N LEU A 76 -12.75 7.56 22.17
CA LEU A 76 -11.71 6.79 21.48
C LEU A 76 -10.47 6.49 22.32
N PRO A 77 -9.96 7.39 23.19
CA PRO A 77 -8.81 7.09 24.04
C PRO A 77 -9.04 5.91 24.99
N ASP A 78 -10.28 5.69 25.44
CA ASP A 78 -10.61 4.57 26.33
C ASP A 78 -10.75 3.26 25.54
N LEU A 79 -11.21 3.32 24.29
CA LEU A 79 -11.42 2.15 23.43
C LEU A 79 -10.13 1.61 22.80
N ILE A 80 -9.13 2.46 22.54
CA ILE A 80 -7.91 2.03 21.83
C ILE A 80 -7.08 0.99 22.59
N ASP A 81 -7.11 1.02 23.92
CA ASP A 81 -6.41 0.05 24.77
C ASP A 81 -7.13 -1.31 24.82
N GLU A 82 -8.47 -1.33 24.72
CA GLU A 82 -9.28 -2.54 24.66
C GLU A 82 -9.22 -3.22 23.30
N THR A 83 -9.07 -2.42 22.24
CA THR A 83 -9.02 -2.85 20.84
C THR A 83 -7.57 -3.05 20.38
N ARG A 84 -6.65 -3.50 21.25
CA ARG A 84 -5.33 -3.98 20.82
C ARG A 84 -5.54 -5.23 19.98
N VAL A 85 -5.86 -4.98 18.73
CA VAL A 85 -6.20 -5.95 17.72
C VAL A 85 -5.02 -6.90 17.65
N ASP A 86 -5.27 -8.16 17.97
CA ASP A 86 -4.42 -9.26 17.55
C ASP A 86 -4.12 -9.05 16.06
N GLU A 87 -2.90 -9.36 15.63
CA GLU A 87 -2.34 -9.05 14.31
C GLU A 87 -3.33 -9.31 13.15
N ASP A 88 -4.16 -8.31 12.81
CA ASP A 88 -5.10 -8.35 11.69
C ASP A 88 -4.28 -8.35 10.39
N GLU A 89 -3.92 -9.55 9.93
CA GLU A 89 -3.13 -9.78 8.72
C GLU A 89 -3.80 -9.10 7.50
N ASP A 90 -5.13 -9.20 7.41
CA ASP A 90 -5.97 -8.59 6.37
C ASP A 90 -5.86 -7.04 6.30
N LEU A 91 -5.45 -6.37 7.39
CA LEU A 91 -5.30 -4.92 7.41
C LEU A 91 -4.15 -4.45 6.49
N TYR A 92 -3.13 -5.31 6.30
CA TYR A 92 -1.90 -4.96 5.59
C TYR A 92 -1.85 -5.48 4.16
N ASP A 93 -2.93 -6.08 3.64
CA ASP A 93 -3.01 -6.59 2.26
C ASP A 93 -2.62 -5.53 1.22
N CYS A 94 -3.05 -4.28 1.41
CA CYS A 94 -2.75 -3.17 0.49
C CYS A 94 -1.31 -2.62 0.61
N VAL A 95 -0.56 -3.04 1.64
CA VAL A 95 0.84 -2.63 1.87
C VAL A 95 1.80 -3.68 1.32
N TYR A 96 1.46 -4.96 1.41
CA TYR A 96 2.33 -6.07 1.02
C TYR A 96 1.94 -6.78 -0.28
N GLY A 97 0.84 -6.38 -0.93
CA GLY A 97 0.29 -7.06 -2.11
C GLY A 97 1.10 -6.94 -3.41
N GLU A 98 2.07 -6.03 -3.49
CA GLU A 98 2.92 -5.81 -4.67
C GLU A 98 4.38 -5.75 -4.21
N ASP A 99 5.04 -6.91 -4.09
CA ASP A 99 6.50 -6.93 -3.95
C ASP A 99 7.12 -6.42 -5.25
N GLU A 100 7.92 -5.35 -5.18
CA GLU A 100 8.67 -4.77 -6.30
C GLU A 100 9.51 -5.83 -7.03
N GLY A 101 9.93 -6.89 -6.32
CA GLY A 101 10.65 -8.02 -6.91
C GLY A 101 9.79 -8.98 -7.73
N GLY A 102 8.48 -9.07 -7.45
CA GLY A 102 7.57 -10.00 -8.11
C GLY A 102 7.32 -9.64 -9.57
N GLU A 103 7.06 -8.36 -9.86
CA GLU A 103 6.85 -7.88 -11.24
C GLU A 103 8.09 -8.11 -12.12
N VAL A 104 9.27 -7.85 -11.57
CA VAL A 104 10.55 -8.04 -12.28
C VAL A 104 10.78 -9.52 -12.58
N TYR A 105 10.53 -10.41 -11.63
CA TYR A 105 10.67 -11.85 -11.85
C TYR A 105 9.65 -12.37 -12.87
N GLU A 106 8.40 -11.91 -12.81
CA GLU A 106 7.37 -12.28 -13.78
C GLU A 106 7.72 -11.81 -15.19
N ASP A 107 8.16 -10.56 -15.38
CA ASP A 107 8.61 -10.06 -16.67
C ASP A 107 9.85 -10.82 -17.18
N LEU A 108 10.76 -11.13 -16.26
CA LEU A 108 11.92 -11.95 -16.56
C LEU A 108 11.53 -13.38 -16.92
N MET A 109 10.56 -14.02 -16.28
CA MET A 109 10.21 -15.42 -16.53
C MET A 109 9.14 -15.61 -17.60
N LYS A 110 8.51 -14.52 -18.03
CA LYS A 110 7.51 -14.51 -19.08
C LYS A 110 8.06 -15.27 -20.29
N ALA A 111 7.42 -16.39 -20.60
CA ALA A 111 7.66 -17.09 -21.84
C ALA A 111 7.27 -16.13 -22.97
N GLU A 112 8.18 -15.88 -23.92
CA GLU A 112 7.77 -15.29 -25.19
C GLU A 112 6.61 -16.13 -25.72
N ALA A 113 5.54 -15.48 -26.21
CA ALA A 113 4.36 -16.15 -26.72
C ALA A 113 4.65 -16.89 -28.05
N ALA A 114 5.65 -17.76 -28.07
CA ALA A 114 5.61 -18.97 -28.86
C ALA A 114 4.32 -19.66 -28.46
N HIS A 115 3.33 -19.58 -29.36
CA HIS A 115 2.05 -20.24 -29.26
C HIS A 115 2.25 -21.65 -28.69
N GLN A 116 1.95 -21.83 -27.40
CA GLN A 116 1.55 -23.14 -26.94
C GLN A 116 0.22 -23.38 -27.64
N LEU A 117 0.30 -23.97 -28.83
CA LEU A 117 -0.79 -24.76 -29.38
C LEU A 117 -1.27 -25.60 -28.20
N LYS A 118 -2.42 -25.22 -27.64
CA LYS A 118 -3.13 -26.03 -26.66
C LYS A 118 -3.58 -27.26 -27.40
N SER A 119 -2.67 -28.21 -27.61
CA SER A 119 -3.04 -29.57 -27.96
C SER A 119 -3.83 -30.10 -26.76
N PRO A 120 -5.02 -30.65 -26.97
CA PRO A 120 -5.85 -31.18 -25.89
C PRO A 120 -5.24 -32.43 -25.19
N GLU A 121 -4.00 -32.79 -25.52
CA GLU A 121 -3.27 -33.96 -25.03
C GLU A 121 -2.11 -33.65 -24.06
N ASN A 122 -1.78 -32.38 -23.81
CA ASN A 122 -0.78 -32.08 -22.79
C ASN A 122 -1.40 -32.17 -21.39
N ASP A 123 -1.11 -33.27 -20.69
CA ASP A 123 -1.39 -33.42 -19.25
C ASP A 123 -0.78 -32.23 -18.50
N ILE A 124 -1.49 -31.73 -17.47
CA ILE A 124 -1.07 -30.59 -16.63
C ILE A 124 0.37 -30.80 -16.16
N ARG A 125 0.72 -32.06 -15.83
CA ARG A 125 2.07 -32.47 -15.46
C ARG A 125 3.13 -32.08 -16.49
N THR A 126 2.87 -32.30 -17.78
CA THR A 126 3.83 -32.00 -18.86
C THR A 126 4.02 -30.49 -19.02
N CYS A 127 2.92 -29.72 -18.91
CA CYS A 127 2.99 -28.25 -18.93
C CYS A 127 3.83 -27.72 -17.77
N CYS A 128 3.56 -28.16 -16.53
CA CYS A 128 4.34 -27.74 -15.35
C CYS A 128 5.82 -28.12 -15.48
N LEU A 129 6.15 -29.31 -15.98
CA LEU A 129 7.54 -29.73 -16.18
C LEU A 129 8.26 -28.86 -17.22
N SER A 130 7.58 -28.49 -18.30
CA SER A 130 8.13 -27.61 -19.33
C SER A 130 8.37 -26.20 -18.79
N GLU A 131 7.42 -25.69 -18.00
CA GLU A 131 7.49 -24.36 -17.38
C GLU A 131 8.66 -24.29 -16.39
N ILE A 132 8.78 -25.27 -15.47
CA ILE A 132 9.90 -25.35 -14.52
C ILE A 132 11.24 -25.34 -15.23
N LYS A 133 11.37 -26.12 -16.30
CA LYS A 133 12.62 -26.17 -17.07
C LYS A 133 12.94 -24.82 -17.71
N GLN A 134 11.95 -24.19 -18.34
CA GLN A 134 12.12 -22.93 -19.04
C GLN A 134 12.48 -21.78 -18.09
N THR A 135 11.81 -21.69 -16.93
CA THR A 135 12.11 -20.67 -15.94
C THR A 135 13.48 -20.87 -15.30
N GLU A 136 13.91 -22.12 -15.06
CA GLU A 136 15.26 -22.43 -14.54
C GLU A 136 16.38 -22.05 -15.54
N GLU A 137 16.19 -22.33 -16.83
CA GLU A 137 17.14 -21.93 -17.89
C GLU A 137 17.31 -20.41 -17.91
N LYS A 138 16.19 -19.67 -17.91
CA LYS A 138 16.20 -18.20 -17.95
C LYS A 138 16.74 -17.57 -16.66
N TYR A 139 16.48 -18.19 -15.51
CA TYR A 139 17.06 -17.80 -14.23
C TYR A 139 18.59 -17.92 -14.25
N THR A 140 19.12 -19.07 -14.70
CA THR A 140 20.56 -19.32 -14.78
C THR A 140 21.26 -18.33 -15.71
N GLU A 141 20.70 -18.11 -16.90
CA GLU A 141 21.21 -17.12 -17.86
C GLU A 141 21.23 -15.70 -17.27
N THR A 142 20.20 -15.34 -16.50
CA THR A 142 20.11 -14.03 -15.85
C THR A 142 21.19 -13.86 -14.79
N LEU A 143 21.44 -14.89 -13.96
CA LEU A 143 22.54 -14.86 -12.99
C LEU A 143 23.89 -14.67 -13.68
N GLU A 144 24.16 -15.42 -14.75
CA GLU A 144 25.39 -15.27 -15.53
C GLU A 144 25.54 -13.89 -16.19
N SER A 145 24.42 -13.22 -16.50
CA SER A 145 24.42 -11.87 -17.08
C SER A 145 24.79 -10.79 -16.06
N ILE A 146 24.43 -10.98 -14.78
CA ILE A 146 24.70 -10.02 -13.69
C ILE A 146 26.16 -10.12 -13.23
N GLU A 147 26.78 -11.30 -13.34
CA GLU A 147 28.18 -11.52 -12.93
C GLU A 147 29.23 -10.95 -13.91
N LYS A 148 28.81 -10.47 -15.10
CA LYS A 148 29.69 -9.88 -16.14
C LYS A 148 29.81 -8.38 -16.04
#